data_AF-A0A6B3QSP0-F1
#
_entry.id   AF-A0A6B3QSP0-F1
#
_cell.length_a   1.000
_cell.length_b   1.000
_cell.length_c   1.000
_cell.angle_alpha   90.00
_cell.angle_beta   90.00
_cell.angle_gamma   90.00
#
_symmetry.space_group_name_H-M   'P 1'
#
loop_
_entity.id
_entity.type
_entity.pdbx_description
1 polymer ?
#
loop_
_entity_poly.entity_id
_entity_poly.type
_entity_poly.pdbx_seq_one_letter_code
_entity_poly.pdbx_strand_id
1 'polypeptide(L)'
;MPPDAAAAAPLHGDPQLTVGIVGAGRLGGALLRACADAGVPVSLRARASTGWTVESVPDVLIDAGAPSGFAEVAAYCLQHGVPLLECVSHLRERHSALLDEVAAEVPVLEAVNLSFGSYLQRRLAGLVAGVHHFTVPHVDVLDRHPARKASRVSATAERLAAAWTDGGGHPEAELGLRRGGPEVGEHSITWTWGADEALTVHHQVTSLRAVARTALALARRLPRHPPGLIAVDDFFHTFSTTSLDDRSTSEAL
;
A
#
# COMPACT_ATOMS: atom_id res chain seq x y z
N MET A 1 -18.62 -7.42 -16.90
CA MET A 1 -18.05 -6.12 -16.51
C MET A 1 -18.85 -5.60 -15.33
N PRO A 2 -18.40 -5.74 -14.07
CA PRO A 2 -19.10 -5.05 -13.00
C PRO A 2 -18.83 -3.53 -13.16
N PRO A 3 -19.83 -2.69 -12.91
CA PRO A 3 -19.72 -1.24 -13.09
C PRO A 3 -18.69 -0.63 -12.13
N ASP A 4 -18.05 0.43 -12.60
CA ASP A 4 -17.17 1.30 -11.81
C ASP A 4 -17.81 1.58 -10.45
N ALA A 5 -17.12 1.20 -9.38
CA ALA A 5 -17.43 1.69 -8.04
C ALA A 5 -17.34 3.21 -8.11
N ALA A 6 -18.50 3.86 -8.04
CA ALA A 6 -18.65 5.30 -8.13
C ALA A 6 -17.61 5.97 -7.22
N ALA A 7 -16.65 6.64 -7.85
CA ALA A 7 -15.80 7.59 -7.14
C ALA A 7 -16.74 8.57 -6.46
N ALA A 8 -16.67 8.64 -5.13
CA ALA A 8 -17.41 9.63 -4.36
C ALA A 8 -17.22 11.00 -5.02
N ALA A 9 -18.33 11.67 -5.33
CA ALA A 9 -18.32 12.98 -5.95
C ALA A 9 -17.42 13.93 -5.13
N PRO A 10 -16.58 14.76 -5.77
CA PRO A 10 -15.72 15.68 -5.05
C PRO A 10 -16.61 16.65 -4.26
N LEU A 11 -16.46 16.63 -2.94
CA LEU A 11 -17.04 17.62 -2.04
C LEU A 11 -16.60 19.01 -2.54
N HIS A 12 -17.57 19.81 -2.95
CA HIS A 12 -17.32 21.15 -3.49
C HIS A 12 -16.66 22.01 -2.40
N GLY A 13 -15.38 22.38 -2.62
CA GLY A 13 -14.67 23.36 -1.78
C GLY A 13 -13.21 23.04 -1.44
N ASP A 14 -12.74 21.80 -1.60
CA ASP A 14 -11.32 21.50 -1.40
C ASP A 14 -10.49 21.99 -2.60
N PRO A 15 -9.34 22.68 -2.39
CA PRO A 15 -8.40 22.94 -3.46
C PRO A 15 -7.98 21.63 -4.12
N GLN A 16 -7.86 21.65 -5.44
CA GLN A 16 -7.48 20.48 -6.23
C GLN A 16 -6.07 20.03 -5.83
N LEU A 17 -5.96 18.84 -5.21
CA LEU A 17 -4.68 18.23 -4.85
C LEU A 17 -3.71 18.25 -6.03
N THR A 18 -2.48 18.71 -5.80
CA THR A 18 -1.34 18.61 -6.70
C THR A 18 -0.32 17.60 -6.15
N VAL A 19 0.26 16.79 -7.03
CA VAL A 19 1.17 15.69 -6.63
C VAL A 19 2.53 15.82 -7.28
N GLY A 20 3.58 15.60 -6.51
CA GLY A 20 4.92 15.35 -7.01
C GLY A 20 5.18 13.85 -7.17
N ILE A 21 5.82 13.43 -8.26
CA ILE A 21 6.16 12.02 -8.49
C ILE A 21 7.66 11.87 -8.73
N VAL A 22 8.31 11.11 -7.84
CA VAL A 22 9.72 10.71 -7.98
C VAL A 22 9.77 9.29 -8.55
N GLY A 23 10.62 9.08 -9.56
CA GLY A 23 10.81 7.80 -10.23
C GLY A 23 9.98 7.64 -11.51
N ALA A 24 10.61 7.03 -12.52
CA ALA A 24 9.99 6.76 -13.83
C ALA A 24 9.81 5.25 -14.12
N GLY A 25 9.94 4.40 -13.10
CA GLY A 25 9.78 2.96 -13.22
C GLY A 25 8.33 2.53 -13.46
N ARG A 26 8.07 1.22 -13.32
CA ARG A 26 6.72 0.64 -13.52
C ARG A 26 5.66 1.30 -12.63
N LEU A 27 5.97 1.56 -11.36
CA LEU A 27 5.05 2.25 -10.44
C LEU A 27 4.89 3.73 -10.78
N GLY A 28 5.99 4.48 -10.98
CA GLY A 28 5.93 5.89 -11.41
C GLY A 28 5.09 6.10 -12.68
N GLY A 29 5.25 5.23 -13.68
CA GLY A 29 4.42 5.24 -14.89
C GLY A 29 2.94 4.85 -14.66
N ALA A 30 2.63 4.08 -13.62
CA ALA A 30 1.26 3.79 -13.22
C ALA A 30 0.64 4.96 -12.42
N LEU A 31 1.43 5.63 -11.57
CA LEU A 31 1.03 6.83 -10.83
C LEU A 31 0.68 7.99 -11.76
N LEU A 32 1.54 8.26 -12.76
CA LEU A 32 1.27 9.29 -13.76
C LEU A 32 -0.04 9.06 -14.52
N ARG A 33 -0.31 7.80 -14.90
CA ARG A 33 -1.56 7.42 -15.54
C ARG A 33 -2.76 7.58 -14.59
N ALA A 34 -2.63 7.12 -13.35
CA ALA A 34 -3.69 7.27 -12.37
C ALA A 34 -4.00 8.75 -12.07
N CYS A 35 -3.00 9.63 -12.05
CA CYS A 35 -3.19 11.07 -11.91
C CYS A 35 -3.93 11.64 -13.12
N ALA A 36 -3.52 11.29 -14.35
CA ALA A 36 -4.20 11.72 -15.57
C ALA A 36 -5.66 11.25 -15.62
N ASP A 37 -5.92 9.96 -15.33
CA ASP A 37 -7.26 9.36 -15.31
C ASP A 37 -8.16 10.03 -14.26
N ALA A 38 -7.59 10.47 -13.13
CA ALA A 38 -8.32 11.11 -12.03
C ALA A 38 -8.34 12.65 -12.09
N GLY A 39 -7.77 13.26 -13.14
CA GLY A 39 -7.66 14.72 -13.25
C GLY A 39 -6.86 15.37 -12.12
N VAL A 40 -5.86 14.68 -11.57
CA VAL A 40 -4.98 15.21 -10.51
C VAL A 40 -3.72 15.80 -11.16
N PRO A 41 -3.45 17.11 -11.02
CA PRO A 41 -2.27 17.74 -11.58
C PRO A 41 -0.98 17.18 -10.98
N VAL A 42 0.02 16.97 -11.83
CA VAL A 42 1.37 16.56 -11.43
C VAL A 42 2.29 17.77 -11.60
N SER A 43 2.50 18.53 -10.53
CA SER A 43 3.29 19.77 -10.54
C SER A 43 4.79 19.54 -10.39
N LEU A 44 5.21 18.33 -10.00
CA LEU A 44 6.61 17.98 -9.86
C LEU A 44 6.90 16.57 -10.38
N ARG A 45 8.01 16.43 -11.11
CA ARG A 45 8.51 15.14 -11.57
C ARG A 45 10.01 15.05 -11.36
N ALA A 46 10.47 13.96 -10.77
CA ALA A 46 11.90 13.71 -10.62
C ALA A 46 12.29 12.35 -11.21
N ARG A 47 13.37 12.33 -12.00
CA ARG A 47 13.89 11.11 -12.64
C ARG A 47 15.40 11.12 -12.62
N ALA A 48 16.01 9.97 -12.37
CA ALA A 48 17.47 9.83 -12.42
C ALA A 48 18.09 10.29 -13.75
N SER A 49 17.38 10.13 -14.88
CA SER A 49 17.90 10.46 -16.21
C SER A 49 17.73 11.93 -16.63
N THR A 50 16.79 12.67 -16.03
CA THR A 50 16.44 14.03 -16.46
C THR A 50 16.44 15.05 -15.31
N GLY A 51 16.76 14.62 -14.09
CA GLY A 51 16.67 15.45 -12.90
C GLY A 51 15.23 15.77 -12.48
N TRP A 52 15.11 16.84 -11.71
CA TRP A 52 13.84 17.36 -11.18
C TRP A 52 13.28 18.42 -12.13
N THR A 53 11.97 18.36 -12.39
CA THR A 53 11.19 19.37 -13.09
C THR A 53 10.07 19.80 -12.14
N VAL A 54 10.08 21.07 -11.75
CA VAL A 54 9.18 21.63 -10.73
C VAL A 54 8.42 22.80 -11.35
N GLU A 55 7.10 22.67 -11.47
CA GLU A 55 6.20 23.74 -11.89
C GLU A 55 5.72 24.55 -10.68
N SER A 56 5.36 23.84 -9.60
CA SER A 56 5.04 24.41 -8.28
C SER A 56 5.35 23.38 -7.19
N VAL A 57 5.41 23.84 -5.93
CA VAL A 57 5.50 22.94 -4.78
C VAL A 57 4.23 22.09 -4.73
N PRO A 58 4.33 20.74 -4.73
CA PRO A 58 3.16 19.87 -4.66
C PRO A 58 2.62 19.78 -3.23
N ASP A 59 1.34 19.46 -3.08
CA ASP A 59 0.73 19.21 -1.77
C ASP A 59 1.24 17.92 -1.11
N VAL A 60 1.74 16.98 -1.92
CA VAL A 60 2.31 15.70 -1.47
C VAL A 60 3.30 15.17 -2.51
N LEU A 61 4.42 14.63 -2.03
CA LEU A 61 5.41 13.95 -2.85
C LEU A 61 5.22 12.43 -2.74
N ILE A 62 5.16 11.73 -3.87
CA ILE A 62 5.14 10.26 -3.92
C ILE A 62 6.51 9.79 -4.42
N ASP A 63 7.28 9.14 -3.55
CA ASP A 63 8.55 8.54 -3.93
C ASP A 63 8.37 7.08 -4.38
N ALA A 64 8.52 6.86 -5.68
CA ALA A 64 8.57 5.54 -6.31
C ALA A 64 9.89 5.34 -7.08
N GLY A 65 10.95 6.01 -6.60
CA GLY A 65 12.29 6.00 -7.15
C GLY A 65 13.12 4.81 -6.68
N ALA A 66 14.29 5.11 -6.13
CA ALA A 66 15.26 4.11 -5.67
C ALA A 66 15.96 4.63 -4.40
N PRO A 67 16.49 3.73 -3.55
CA PRO A 67 17.09 4.14 -2.28
C PRO A 67 18.18 5.20 -2.43
N SER A 68 18.97 5.15 -3.51
CA SER A 68 20.06 6.11 -3.75
C SER A 68 19.59 7.55 -3.99
N GLY A 69 18.33 7.77 -4.37
CA GLY A 69 17.77 9.10 -4.60
C GLY A 69 17.12 9.73 -3.36
N PHE A 70 16.98 8.98 -2.27
CA PHE A 70 16.19 9.40 -1.12
C PHE A 70 16.73 10.65 -0.42
N ALA A 71 18.06 10.85 -0.42
CA ALA A 71 18.65 12.05 0.17
C ALA A 71 18.13 13.36 -0.46
N GLU A 72 17.95 13.38 -1.79
CA GLU A 72 17.38 14.54 -2.49
C GLU A 72 15.88 14.71 -2.20
N VAL A 73 15.15 13.59 -2.10
CA VAL A 73 13.73 13.56 -1.75
C VAL A 73 13.51 14.12 -0.35
N ALA A 74 14.29 13.65 0.63
CA ALA A 74 14.26 14.12 2.00
C ALA A 74 14.56 15.62 2.09
N ALA A 75 15.63 16.08 1.43
CA ALA A 75 16.00 17.49 1.40
C ALA A 75 14.87 18.38 0.83
N TYR A 76 14.22 17.94 -0.25
CA TYR A 76 13.09 18.66 -0.82
C TYR A 76 11.90 18.73 0.15
N CYS A 77 11.55 17.62 0.80
CA CYS A 77 10.45 17.58 1.76
C CYS A 77 10.70 18.49 2.96
N LEU A 78 11.92 18.47 3.52
CA LEU A 78 12.33 19.32 4.63
C LEU A 78 12.34 20.81 4.25
N GLN A 79 12.88 21.15 3.08
CA GLN A 79 12.97 22.53 2.61
C GLN A 79 11.60 23.17 2.36
N HIS A 80 10.63 22.39 1.88
CA HIS A 80 9.34 22.90 1.43
C HIS A 80 8.15 22.51 2.33
N GLY A 81 8.39 21.73 3.39
CA GLY A 81 7.33 21.24 4.27
C GLY A 81 6.34 20.31 3.57
N VAL A 82 6.80 19.52 2.59
CA VAL A 82 5.94 18.68 1.75
C VAL A 82 5.77 17.28 2.36
N PRO A 83 4.54 16.82 2.63
CA PRO A 83 4.21 15.44 2.98
C PRO A 83 4.82 14.40 2.03
N LEU A 84 5.31 13.29 2.57
CA LEU A 84 5.97 12.24 1.79
C LEU A 84 5.21 10.91 1.85
N LEU A 85 4.79 10.40 0.70
CA LEU A 85 4.34 9.03 0.52
C LEU A 85 5.49 8.20 -0.06
N GLU A 86 6.14 7.41 0.78
CA GLU A 86 7.36 6.69 0.47
C GLU A 86 7.06 5.24 0.05
N CYS A 87 7.31 4.88 -1.22
CA CYS A 87 7.03 3.56 -1.79
C CYS A 87 8.29 2.70 -2.04
N VAL A 88 9.48 3.22 -1.82
CA VAL A 88 10.73 2.50 -2.06
C VAL A 88 10.88 1.37 -1.05
N SER A 89 10.89 0.14 -1.56
CA SER A 89 11.03 -1.04 -0.70
C SER A 89 12.39 -1.08 0.00
N HIS A 90 12.40 -1.50 1.27
CA HIS A 90 13.61 -1.63 2.10
C HIS A 90 14.38 -0.31 2.30
N LEU A 91 13.72 0.84 2.14
CA LEU A 91 14.39 2.13 2.30
C LEU A 91 14.90 2.33 3.73
N ARG A 92 14.09 1.98 4.72
CA ARG A 92 14.39 2.16 6.15
C ARG A 92 15.64 1.45 6.63
N GLU A 93 15.95 0.28 6.05
CA GLU A 93 17.18 -0.45 6.36
C GLU A 93 18.45 0.36 6.04
N ARG A 94 18.36 1.32 5.12
CA ARG A 94 19.49 2.13 4.66
C ARG A 94 19.45 3.58 5.15
N HIS A 95 18.25 4.11 5.37
CA HIS A 95 18.04 5.54 5.62
C HIS A 95 17.17 5.81 6.85
N SER A 96 17.16 4.93 7.86
CA SER A 96 16.34 5.11 9.06
C SER A 96 16.47 6.50 9.70
N ALA A 97 17.70 6.95 9.96
CA ALA A 97 17.94 8.25 10.58
C ALA A 97 17.37 9.43 9.76
N LEU A 98 17.53 9.39 8.43
CA LEU A 98 17.04 10.44 7.55
C LEU A 98 15.50 10.37 7.39
N LEU A 99 14.91 9.17 7.39
CA LEU A 99 13.46 9.02 7.44
C LEU A 99 12.88 9.59 8.74
N ASP A 100 13.52 9.31 9.87
CA ASP A 100 13.09 9.82 11.17
C ASP A 100 13.24 11.36 11.25
N GLU A 101 14.28 11.93 10.63
CA GLU A 101 14.46 13.38 10.49
C GLU A 101 13.34 14.02 9.67
N VAL A 102 13.03 13.49 8.48
CA VAL A 102 11.92 14.00 7.65
C VAL A 102 10.60 13.87 8.39
N ALA A 103 10.36 12.74 9.05
CA ALA A 103 9.15 12.48 9.81
C ALA A 103 8.98 13.38 11.03
N ALA A 104 10.04 13.98 11.56
CA ALA A 104 9.93 14.96 12.65
C ALA A 104 9.28 16.28 12.18
N GLU A 105 9.42 16.62 10.89
CA GLU A 105 8.99 17.91 10.33
C GLU A 105 7.72 17.80 9.47
N VAL A 106 7.51 16.67 8.78
CA VAL A 106 6.37 16.47 7.87
C VAL A 106 5.73 15.09 8.06
N PRO A 107 4.46 14.89 7.68
CA PRO A 107 3.87 13.56 7.68
C PRO A 107 4.53 12.68 6.61
N VAL A 108 5.03 11.51 7.03
CA VAL A 108 5.64 10.51 6.17
C VAL A 108 4.83 9.22 6.24
N LEU A 109 4.35 8.74 5.10
CA LEU A 109 3.66 7.46 4.98
C LEU A 109 4.59 6.43 4.36
N GLU A 110 5.06 5.48 5.16
CA GLU A 110 5.89 4.35 4.71
C GLU A 110 5.00 3.26 4.09
N ALA A 111 4.99 3.20 2.75
CA ALA A 111 4.10 2.37 1.95
C ALA A 111 4.81 1.16 1.31
N VAL A 112 5.32 0.28 2.16
CA VAL A 112 5.99 -0.98 1.76
C VAL A 112 5.10 -1.95 0.95
N ASN A 113 3.77 -1.83 1.06
CA ASN A 113 2.81 -2.50 0.19
C ASN A 113 1.51 -1.69 0.10
N LEU A 114 1.27 -1.09 -1.06
CA LEU A 114 0.12 -0.26 -1.37
C LEU A 114 -1.17 -1.06 -1.71
N SER A 115 -1.18 -2.37 -1.52
CA SER A 115 -2.37 -3.20 -1.74
C SER A 115 -3.25 -3.26 -0.49
N PHE A 116 -4.34 -2.48 -0.50
CA PHE A 116 -5.36 -2.55 0.56
C PHE A 116 -6.00 -3.95 0.67
N GLY A 117 -6.21 -4.64 -0.46
CA GLY A 117 -6.72 -6.01 -0.46
C GLY A 117 -5.79 -7.00 0.24
N SER A 118 -4.47 -6.87 0.04
CA SER A 118 -3.47 -7.67 0.76
C SER A 118 -3.45 -7.38 2.26
N TYR A 119 -3.68 -6.12 2.66
CA TYR A 119 -3.87 -5.77 4.07
C TYR A 119 -5.10 -6.47 4.66
N LEU A 120 -6.26 -6.41 4.00
CA LEU A 120 -7.47 -7.12 4.44
C LEU A 120 -7.27 -8.63 4.52
N GLN A 121 -6.60 -9.23 3.53
CA GLN A 121 -6.30 -10.67 3.51
C GLN A 121 -5.49 -11.08 4.75
N ARG A 122 -4.48 -10.31 5.15
CA ARG A 122 -3.70 -10.58 6.37
C ARG A 122 -4.53 -10.41 7.65
N ARG A 123 -5.41 -9.40 7.69
CA ARG A 123 -6.34 -9.22 8.81
C ARG A 123 -7.28 -10.43 8.95
N LEU A 124 -7.81 -10.95 7.84
CA LEU A 124 -8.62 -12.17 7.83
C LEU A 124 -7.82 -13.39 8.29
N ALA A 125 -6.57 -13.53 7.84
CA ALA A 125 -5.69 -14.61 8.30
C ALA A 125 -5.46 -14.57 9.82
N GLY A 126 -5.21 -13.38 10.38
CA GLY A 126 -5.08 -13.20 11.82
C GLY A 126 -6.38 -13.49 12.60
N LEU A 127 -7.55 -13.20 12.02
CA LEU A 127 -8.83 -13.55 12.63
C LEU A 127 -9.03 -15.07 12.70
N VAL A 128 -8.72 -15.81 11.63
CA VAL A 128 -8.76 -17.27 11.65
C VAL A 128 -7.74 -17.83 12.64
N ALA A 129 -6.53 -17.27 12.68
CA ALA A 129 -5.49 -17.63 13.64
C ALA A 129 -5.95 -17.49 15.10
N GLY A 130 -6.66 -16.41 15.45
CA GLY A 130 -7.11 -16.20 16.82
C GLY A 130 -8.13 -17.23 17.34
N VAL A 131 -8.79 -18.00 16.45
CA VAL A 131 -9.87 -18.95 16.83
C VAL A 131 -9.60 -20.40 16.43
N HIS A 132 -8.50 -20.67 15.72
CA HIS A 132 -8.21 -21.99 15.16
C HIS A 132 -8.08 -23.12 16.21
N HIS A 133 -7.86 -22.81 17.49
CA HIS A 133 -7.72 -23.84 18.53
C HIS A 133 -8.98 -24.73 18.71
N PHE A 134 -10.13 -24.30 18.18
CA PHE A 134 -11.33 -25.16 18.14
C PHE A 134 -11.13 -26.40 17.25
N THR A 135 -10.41 -26.26 16.13
CA THR A 135 -10.07 -27.33 15.18
C THR A 135 -8.76 -27.02 14.46
N VAL A 136 -7.77 -27.92 14.50
CA VAL A 136 -6.46 -27.69 13.86
C VAL A 136 -6.51 -27.98 12.35
N PRO A 137 -6.30 -26.98 11.47
CA PRO A 137 -6.28 -27.18 10.02
C PRO A 137 -4.89 -27.55 9.50
N HIS A 138 -4.81 -28.07 8.27
CA HIS A 138 -3.63 -27.91 7.43
C HIS A 138 -3.67 -26.54 6.76
N VAL A 139 -2.52 -25.88 6.62
CA VAL A 139 -2.44 -24.49 6.14
C VAL A 139 -1.48 -24.35 4.97
N ASP A 140 -2.00 -23.86 3.85
CA ASP A 140 -1.23 -23.60 2.63
C ASP A 140 -1.24 -22.11 2.28
N VAL A 141 -0.10 -21.58 1.85
CA VAL A 141 0.02 -20.26 1.24
C VAL A 141 0.55 -20.39 -0.19
N LEU A 142 -0.23 -19.90 -1.16
CA LEU A 142 0.15 -19.86 -2.56
C LEU A 142 0.79 -18.50 -2.90
N ASP A 143 1.99 -18.52 -3.49
CA ASP A 143 2.70 -17.35 -4.05
C ASP A 143 2.82 -17.48 -5.57
N ARG A 144 1.86 -16.90 -6.30
CA ARG A 144 1.79 -16.99 -7.77
C ARG A 144 2.12 -15.65 -8.44
N HIS A 145 3.13 -15.69 -9.31
CA HIS A 145 3.66 -14.50 -10.01
C HIS A 145 3.97 -14.81 -11.48
N PRO A 146 4.25 -13.81 -12.33
CA PRO A 146 4.68 -14.06 -13.71
C PRO A 146 5.92 -14.93 -13.81
N ALA A 147 6.08 -15.63 -14.94
CA ALA A 147 7.25 -16.48 -15.21
C ALA A 147 8.60 -15.74 -15.07
N ARG A 148 8.61 -14.43 -15.38
CA ARG A 148 9.80 -13.56 -15.28
C ARG A 148 10.21 -13.18 -13.86
N LYS A 149 9.38 -13.44 -12.83
CA LYS A 149 9.78 -13.17 -11.45
C LYS A 149 10.73 -14.27 -11.00
N ALA A 150 11.84 -13.89 -10.36
CA ALA A 150 12.76 -14.84 -9.75
C ALA A 150 12.00 -15.85 -8.85
N SER A 151 12.48 -17.10 -8.84
CA SER A 151 11.98 -18.15 -7.95
C SER A 151 12.46 -17.92 -6.52
N ARG A 152 11.87 -16.92 -5.87
CA ARG A 152 11.96 -16.67 -4.43
C ARG A 152 10.58 -16.35 -3.90
N VAL A 153 10.31 -16.71 -2.65
CA VAL A 153 9.07 -16.33 -1.96
C VAL A 153 8.92 -14.81 -2.02
N SER A 154 7.71 -14.33 -2.29
CA SER A 154 7.46 -12.89 -2.25
C SER A 154 7.27 -12.41 -0.81
N ALA A 155 7.70 -11.19 -0.52
CA ALA A 155 7.45 -10.55 0.77
C ALA A 155 5.95 -10.51 1.13
N THR A 156 5.06 -10.46 0.12
CA THR A 156 3.61 -10.55 0.35
C THR A 156 3.20 -11.92 0.89
N ALA A 157 3.74 -13.00 0.34
CA ALA A 157 3.47 -14.35 0.82
C ALA A 157 4.08 -14.60 2.22
N GLU A 158 5.30 -14.12 2.47
CA GLU A 158 5.93 -14.17 3.79
C GLU A 158 5.09 -13.45 4.83
N ARG A 159 4.64 -12.22 4.55
CA ARG A 159 3.76 -11.46 5.45
C ARG A 159 2.39 -12.11 5.63
N LEU A 160 1.90 -12.86 4.65
CA LEU A 160 0.64 -13.59 4.77
C LEU A 160 0.77 -14.80 5.70
N ALA A 161 1.85 -15.57 5.55
CA ALA A 161 2.17 -16.66 6.47
C ALA A 161 2.46 -16.14 7.89
N ALA A 162 3.21 -15.04 8.01
CA ALA A 162 3.49 -14.40 9.30
C ALA A 162 2.20 -13.92 9.98
N ALA A 163 1.24 -13.35 9.24
CA ALA A 163 -0.04 -12.93 9.83
C ALA A 163 -0.84 -14.09 10.45
N TRP A 164 -0.65 -15.32 9.96
CA TRP A 164 -1.20 -16.52 10.58
C TRP A 164 -0.44 -16.89 11.87
N THR A 165 0.88 -16.98 11.82
CA THR A 165 1.69 -17.37 12.99
C THR A 165 1.66 -16.32 14.11
N ASP A 166 1.73 -15.05 13.76
CA ASP A 166 1.69 -13.92 14.71
C ASP A 166 0.33 -13.81 15.41
N GLY A 167 -0.73 -14.29 14.74
CA GLY A 167 -2.07 -14.43 15.33
C GLY A 167 -2.22 -15.67 16.24
N GLY A 168 -1.14 -16.42 16.48
CA GLY A 168 -1.12 -17.65 17.27
C GLY A 168 -1.44 -18.92 16.49
N GLY A 169 -1.60 -18.82 15.17
CA GLY A 169 -1.98 -19.92 14.29
C GLY A 169 -0.91 -21.01 14.20
N HIS A 170 -1.32 -22.27 14.39
CA HIS A 170 -0.49 -23.45 14.19
C HIS A 170 -1.26 -24.58 13.47
N PRO A 171 -0.57 -25.44 12.67
CA PRO A 171 0.86 -25.44 12.36
C PRO A 171 1.29 -24.27 11.46
N GLU A 172 2.60 -24.08 11.24
CA GLU A 172 3.10 -23.10 10.26
C GLU A 172 2.56 -23.40 8.86
N ALA A 173 2.33 -22.35 8.06
CA ALA A 173 1.80 -22.50 6.71
C ALA A 173 2.86 -23.02 5.73
N GLU A 174 2.50 -24.00 4.92
CA GLU A 174 3.33 -24.49 3.82
C GLU A 174 3.30 -23.52 2.63
N LEU A 175 4.48 -23.16 2.10
CA LEU A 175 4.61 -22.19 1.01
C LEU A 175 4.68 -22.86 -0.36
N GLY A 176 3.65 -22.66 -1.18
CA GLY A 176 3.59 -23.10 -2.57
C GLY A 176 3.96 -21.98 -3.55
N LEU A 177 5.05 -22.14 -4.30
CA LEU A 177 5.50 -21.15 -5.29
C LEU A 177 5.07 -21.53 -6.71
N ARG A 178 4.47 -20.58 -7.45
CA ARG A 178 4.11 -20.74 -8.87
C ARG A 178 4.59 -19.57 -9.72
N ARG A 179 5.19 -19.86 -10.88
CA ARG A 179 5.71 -18.85 -11.83
C ARG A 179 5.00 -19.01 -13.17
N GLY A 180 3.84 -18.39 -13.26
CA GLY A 180 2.88 -18.51 -14.35
C GLY A 180 1.56 -17.83 -14.00
N GLY A 181 1.63 -16.63 -13.40
CA GLY A 181 0.53 -15.87 -12.83
C GLY A 181 0.32 -14.49 -13.46
N PRO A 182 -0.53 -13.64 -12.84
CA PRO A 182 -0.82 -12.30 -13.33
C PRO A 182 0.41 -11.38 -13.22
N GLU A 183 0.44 -10.30 -14.01
CA GLU A 183 1.60 -9.42 -14.19
C GLU A 183 2.15 -8.74 -12.91
N VAL A 184 1.37 -8.69 -11.83
CA VAL A 184 1.80 -8.20 -10.51
C VAL A 184 1.93 -9.33 -9.50
N GLY A 185 0.86 -10.06 -9.20
CA GLY A 185 0.91 -11.21 -8.29
C GLY A 185 -0.46 -11.66 -7.78
N GLU A 186 -0.49 -12.87 -7.25
CA GLU A 186 -1.66 -13.55 -6.70
C GLU A 186 -1.24 -14.35 -5.46
N HIS A 187 -2.03 -14.22 -4.41
CA HIS A 187 -1.78 -14.81 -3.11
C HIS A 187 -3.05 -15.41 -2.54
N SER A 188 -2.97 -16.64 -2.05
CA SER A 188 -4.04 -17.22 -1.25
C SER A 188 -3.49 -17.88 0.00
N ILE A 189 -4.29 -17.87 1.06
CA ILE A 189 -4.10 -18.72 2.22
C ILE A 189 -5.32 -19.63 2.33
N THR A 190 -5.07 -20.92 2.54
CA THR A 190 -6.10 -21.95 2.64
C THR A 190 -5.93 -22.69 3.94
N TRP A 191 -7.02 -22.84 4.69
CA TRP A 191 -7.13 -23.71 5.86
C TRP A 191 -8.00 -24.89 5.51
N THR A 192 -7.49 -26.11 5.66
CA THR A 192 -8.18 -27.36 5.29
C THR A 192 -8.39 -28.23 6.51
N TRP A 193 -9.63 -28.65 6.76
CA TRP A 193 -10.00 -29.55 7.85
C TRP A 193 -10.40 -30.93 7.28
N GLY A 194 -9.45 -31.86 7.29
CA GLY A 194 -9.66 -33.20 6.76
C GLY A 194 -9.89 -33.19 5.24
N ALA A 195 -10.78 -34.06 4.76
CA ALA A 195 -11.09 -34.18 3.34
C ALA A 195 -12.32 -33.37 2.89
N ASP A 196 -13.07 -32.81 3.85
CA ASP A 196 -14.45 -32.39 3.62
C ASP A 196 -14.64 -30.86 3.60
N GLU A 197 -13.71 -30.11 4.20
CA GLU A 197 -13.87 -28.67 4.39
C GLU A 197 -12.57 -27.90 4.18
N ALA A 198 -12.66 -26.78 3.48
CA ALA A 198 -11.58 -25.80 3.40
C ALA A 198 -12.12 -24.38 3.28
N LEU A 199 -11.43 -23.43 3.92
CA LEU A 199 -11.63 -22.00 3.75
C LEU A 199 -10.43 -21.41 3.02
N THR A 200 -10.67 -20.69 1.93
CA THR A 200 -9.62 -19.99 1.17
C THR A 200 -9.89 -18.50 1.10
N VAL A 201 -8.89 -17.69 1.47
CA VAL A 201 -8.90 -16.24 1.24
C VAL A 201 -7.94 -15.92 0.11
N HIS A 202 -8.49 -15.49 -1.02
CA HIS A 202 -7.76 -15.21 -2.26
C HIS A 202 -7.66 -13.70 -2.52
N HIS A 203 -6.48 -13.26 -2.93
CA HIS A 203 -6.23 -11.89 -3.35
C HIS A 203 -5.36 -11.87 -4.60
N GLN A 204 -5.75 -11.04 -5.58
CA GLN A 204 -5.06 -10.95 -6.87
C GLN A 204 -4.88 -9.50 -7.31
N VAL A 205 -3.68 -9.19 -7.80
CA VAL A 205 -3.35 -7.93 -8.46
C VAL A 205 -2.91 -8.24 -9.89
N THR A 206 -3.67 -7.73 -10.86
CA THR A 206 -3.36 -7.90 -12.29
C THR A 206 -2.60 -6.73 -12.88
N SER A 207 -2.68 -5.55 -12.26
CA SER A 207 -2.12 -4.31 -12.78
C SER A 207 -1.70 -3.38 -11.66
N LEU A 208 -0.56 -2.69 -11.86
CA LEU A 208 -0.10 -1.63 -10.96
C LEU A 208 -1.05 -0.42 -10.93
N ARG A 209 -2.04 -0.34 -11.84
CA ARG A 209 -3.13 0.65 -11.73
C ARG A 209 -3.87 0.54 -10.41
N ALA A 210 -4.10 -0.68 -9.90
CA ALA A 210 -4.77 -0.88 -8.61
C ALA A 210 -3.97 -0.28 -7.45
N VAL A 211 -2.66 -0.47 -7.49
CA VAL A 211 -1.69 0.03 -6.51
C VAL A 211 -1.58 1.56 -6.59
N ALA A 212 -1.50 2.11 -7.79
CA ALA A 212 -1.43 3.56 -8.04
C ALA A 212 -2.70 4.30 -7.60
N ARG A 213 -3.89 3.72 -7.81
CA ARG A 213 -5.15 4.30 -7.27
C ARG A 213 -5.14 4.36 -5.75
N THR A 214 -4.59 3.33 -5.09
CA THR A 214 -4.46 3.32 -3.63
C THR A 214 -3.48 4.40 -3.18
N ALA A 215 -2.31 4.52 -3.80
CA ALA A 215 -1.37 5.61 -3.53
C ALA A 215 -2.03 6.99 -3.65
N LEU A 216 -2.81 7.23 -4.70
CA LEU A 216 -3.51 8.50 -4.88
C LEU A 216 -4.59 8.75 -3.81
N ALA A 217 -5.29 7.70 -3.38
CA ALA A 217 -6.25 7.81 -2.29
C ALA A 217 -5.57 8.14 -0.95
N LEU A 218 -4.38 7.59 -0.69
CA LEU A 218 -3.56 7.90 0.48
C LEU A 218 -3.01 9.32 0.40
N ALA A 219 -2.48 9.71 -0.77
CA ALA A 219 -1.91 11.03 -1.04
C ALA A 219 -2.91 12.18 -0.82
N ARG A 220 -4.21 11.96 -1.10
CA ARG A 220 -5.28 12.93 -0.80
C ARG A 220 -5.51 13.19 0.69
N ARG A 221 -5.09 12.25 1.55
CA ARG A 221 -5.38 12.28 2.99
C ARG A 221 -4.15 12.68 3.79
N LEU A 222 -2.97 12.26 3.35
CA LEU A 222 -1.71 12.47 4.06
C LEU A 222 -1.43 13.93 4.46
N PRO A 223 -1.72 14.96 3.63
CA PRO A 223 -1.46 16.36 4.01
C PRO A 223 -2.21 16.85 5.26
N ARG A 224 -3.25 16.13 5.70
CA ARG A 224 -4.04 16.45 6.89
C ARG A 224 -3.50 15.80 8.16
N HIS A 225 -2.45 14.99 8.06
CA HIS A 225 -1.83 14.35 9.21
C HIS A 225 -0.74 15.25 9.83
N PRO A 226 -0.57 15.20 11.17
CA PRO A 226 0.56 15.86 11.81
C PRO A 226 1.89 15.21 11.36
N PRO A 227 3.02 15.90 11.54
CA PRO A 227 4.34 15.29 11.37
C PRO A 227 4.46 13.97 12.12
N GLY A 228 5.10 13.01 11.48
CA GLY A 228 5.33 11.69 12.03
C GLY A 228 5.46 10.63 10.94
N LEU A 229 6.05 9.50 11.33
CA LEU A 229 6.20 8.35 10.45
C LEU A 229 5.05 7.36 10.68
N ILE A 230 4.29 7.11 9.63
CA ILE A 230 3.08 6.28 9.68
C ILE A 230 3.31 5.08 8.79
N ALA A 231 3.15 3.87 9.33
CA ALA A 231 3.12 2.68 8.48
C ALA A 231 1.79 2.60 7.73
N VAL A 232 1.83 2.18 6.47
CA VAL A 232 0.60 2.11 5.64
C VAL A 232 -0.50 1.22 6.24
N ASP A 233 -0.13 0.19 7.01
CA ASP A 233 -1.08 -0.66 7.72
C ASP A 233 -1.84 0.10 8.81
N ASP A 234 -1.15 0.94 9.58
CA ASP A 234 -1.77 1.82 10.60
C ASP A 234 -2.65 2.88 9.96
N PHE A 235 -2.18 3.40 8.81
CA PHE A 235 -2.96 4.33 8.01
C PHE A 235 -4.26 3.67 7.56
N PHE A 236 -4.21 2.46 6.96
CA PHE A 236 -5.41 1.70 6.58
C PHE A 236 -6.32 1.38 7.77
N HIS A 237 -5.74 1.04 8.93
CA HIS A 237 -6.50 0.74 10.14
C HIS A 237 -7.32 1.94 10.61
N THR A 238 -6.72 3.12 10.64
CA THR A 238 -7.38 4.35 11.09
C THR A 238 -8.67 4.64 10.30
N PHE A 239 -8.69 4.42 8.98
CA PHE A 239 -9.91 4.64 8.18
C PHE A 239 -10.98 3.55 8.32
N SER A 240 -10.59 2.34 8.76
CA SER A 240 -11.57 1.28 9.04
C SER A 240 -12.40 1.57 10.29
N THR A 241 -11.88 2.39 11.22
CA THR A 241 -12.54 2.72 12.48
C THR A 241 -13.27 4.08 12.43
N THR A 242 -12.75 5.08 11.70
CA THR A 242 -13.35 6.43 11.65
C THR A 242 -14.68 6.49 10.87
N SER A 243 -14.95 5.56 9.96
CA SER A 243 -16.19 5.54 9.15
C SER A 243 -17.44 5.09 9.92
N LEU A 244 -17.28 4.50 11.12
CA LEU A 244 -18.40 4.01 11.93
C LEU A 244 -18.98 5.08 12.88
N ASP A 245 -18.20 6.06 13.30
CA ASP A 245 -18.65 7.07 14.28
C ASP A 245 -19.35 8.28 13.62
N ASP A 246 -19.03 8.57 12.36
CA ASP A 246 -19.52 9.77 11.63
C ASP A 246 -20.91 9.60 10.98
N ARG A 247 -21.63 8.53 11.31
CA ARG A 247 -23.05 8.33 10.93
C ARG A 247 -24.03 8.41 12.10
N SER A 248 -23.60 8.89 13.27
CA SER A 248 -24.46 8.98 14.46
C SER A 248 -24.97 10.39 14.80
N THR A 249 -24.65 11.42 14.01
CA THR A 249 -25.14 12.79 14.25
C THR A 249 -25.58 13.50 12.96
N SER A 250 -26.52 12.91 12.23
CA SER A 250 -27.34 13.67 11.28
C SER A 250 -28.67 12.96 11.00
N GLU A 251 -29.41 12.67 12.06
CA GLU A 251 -30.88 12.54 12.00
C GLU A 251 -31.41 12.98 13.37
N ALA A 252 -31.58 14.29 13.52
CA ALA A 252 -32.48 14.86 14.50
C ALA A 252 -33.52 15.65 13.72
N LEU A 253 -34.74 15.10 13.63
CA LEU A 253 -36.04 15.79 13.61
C LEU A 253 -37.15 14.75 13.78
#